data_AF-A0A7X4CBB3-F1
#
_entry.id   AF-A0A7X4CBB3-F1
#
_cell.length_a   1.000
_cell.length_b   1.000
_cell.length_c   1.000
_cell.angle_alpha   90.00
_cell.angle_beta   90.00
_cell.angle_gamma   90.00
#
_symmetry.space_group_name_H-M   'P 1'
#
loop_
_entity.id
_entity.type
_entity.pdbx_description
1 polymer ?
#
loop_
_entity_poly.entity_id
_entity_poly.type
_entity_poly.pdbx_seq_one_letter_code
_entity_poly.pdbx_strand_id
1 'polypeptide(L)'
;MTELHETAFLETRKRIKNYGPVGQSDNLDNHVFERIQFQEQKRLANTKSVIYKVTQELGDKEVPDQEPDHDWTARFFSSVQDVSSEEMQILWAKILAGQVERPDSTSLRTLSVLQEMDRNTAELFKKFCSMCIYMETRDGVYDGRVCSLGKKAGVNSLQSYGLNFMDLNRLHEYGLVISDYDSAMDYSISQQLKIKLSMPPSSSLPFRFQDIWWYLMPFNNKNQVPDFKIIGPSLSISGMELSRVVECKQVPEFKEKLWNFFQTKNLRMMESNITTIG
;
A
#
# COMPACT_ATOMS: atom_id res chain seq x y z
N MET A 1 5.95 -24.48 -0.62
CA MET A 1 5.69 -23.59 0.54
C MET A 1 5.59 -24.36 1.86
N THR A 2 5.11 -25.61 1.85
CA THR A 2 5.02 -26.51 3.01
C THR A 2 6.37 -27.03 3.51
N GLU A 3 7.29 -27.42 2.61
CA GLU A 3 8.61 -27.98 2.99
C GLU A 3 9.56 -26.96 3.65
N LEU A 4 9.53 -25.69 3.23
CA LEU A 4 10.34 -24.60 3.82
C LEU A 4 9.88 -24.20 5.24
N HIS A 5 8.57 -24.31 5.49
CA HIS A 5 8.00 -24.03 6.80
C HIS A 5 8.27 -25.19 7.78
N GLU A 6 8.20 -26.42 7.28
CA GLU A 6 8.47 -27.64 8.05
C GLU A 6 9.96 -27.74 8.43
N THR A 7 10.87 -27.40 7.52
CA THR A 7 12.32 -27.32 7.78
C THR A 7 12.67 -26.26 8.83
N ALA A 8 12.13 -25.04 8.73
CA ALA A 8 12.34 -23.99 9.72
C ALA A 8 11.82 -24.37 11.12
N PHE A 9 10.67 -25.06 11.18
CA PHE A 9 10.08 -25.52 12.45
C PHE A 9 10.87 -26.69 13.07
N LEU A 10 11.37 -27.62 12.26
CA LEU A 10 12.27 -28.70 12.68
C LEU A 10 13.62 -28.18 13.17
N GLU A 11 14.21 -27.18 12.49
CA GLU A 11 15.43 -26.51 12.94
C GLU A 11 15.22 -25.80 14.27
N THR A 12 14.08 -25.12 14.43
CA THR A 12 13.72 -24.45 15.69
C THR A 12 13.59 -25.47 16.83
N ARG A 13 12.91 -26.60 16.60
CA ARG A 13 12.80 -27.70 17.58
C ARG A 13 14.15 -28.33 17.92
N LYS A 14 15.03 -28.55 16.92
CA LYS A 14 16.39 -29.07 17.15
C LYS A 14 17.22 -28.09 17.96
N ARG A 15 17.12 -26.78 17.69
CA ARG A 15 17.78 -25.73 18.49
C ARG A 15 17.28 -25.75 19.93
N ILE A 16 15.97 -25.79 20.17
CA ILE A 16 15.39 -25.83 21.53
C ILE A 16 15.86 -27.08 22.30
N LYS A 17 15.94 -28.25 21.65
CA LYS A 17 16.40 -29.49 22.28
C LYS A 17 17.91 -29.52 22.57
N ASN A 18 18.71 -28.76 21.83
CA ASN A 18 20.16 -28.69 21.99
C ASN A 18 20.62 -27.63 23.00
N TYR A 19 19.73 -26.78 23.52
CA TYR A 19 20.04 -25.92 24.67
C TYR A 19 20.03 -26.78 25.95
N GLY A 20 21.19 -27.38 26.26
CA GLY A 20 21.48 -27.99 27.56
C GLY A 20 21.55 -26.94 28.68
N PRO A 21 21.61 -27.36 29.96
CA PRO A 21 21.62 -26.44 31.10
C PRO A 21 22.79 -25.45 31.01
N VAL A 22 22.50 -24.19 31.36
CA VAL A 22 23.48 -23.09 31.38
C VAL A 22 24.58 -23.41 32.39
N GLY A 23 25.77 -23.80 31.91
CA GLY A 23 26.94 -24.01 32.77
C GLY A 23 27.99 -24.98 32.24
N GLN A 24 28.69 -24.63 31.16
CA GLN A 24 30.03 -25.14 30.84
C GLN A 24 30.77 -24.02 30.05
N SER A 25 31.78 -23.43 30.67
CA SER A 25 32.38 -22.13 30.29
C SER A 25 33.33 -22.18 29.09
N ASP A 26 33.76 -23.36 28.63
CA ASP A 26 34.92 -23.43 27.72
C ASP A 26 34.54 -23.47 26.22
N ASN A 27 33.24 -23.41 25.89
CA ASN A 27 32.75 -23.43 24.51
C ASN A 27 31.66 -22.37 24.22
N LEU A 28 31.35 -21.50 25.18
CA LEU A 28 30.32 -20.48 25.04
C LEU A 28 30.72 -19.45 23.97
N ASP A 29 31.99 -19.04 23.96
CA ASP A 29 32.50 -18.03 23.02
C ASP A 29 32.44 -18.50 21.57
N ASN A 30 32.76 -19.78 21.31
CA ASN A 30 32.64 -20.37 19.97
C ASN A 30 31.18 -20.43 19.51
N HIS A 31 30.25 -20.85 20.38
CA HIS A 31 28.83 -20.90 20.02
C HIS A 31 28.20 -19.51 19.83
N VAL A 32 28.65 -18.52 20.61
CA VAL A 32 28.26 -17.11 20.41
C VAL A 32 28.80 -16.60 19.08
N PHE A 33 30.07 -16.88 18.78
CA PHE A 33 30.70 -16.50 17.51
C PHE A 33 29.99 -17.13 16.30
N GLU A 34 29.76 -18.44 16.31
CA GLU A 34 29.04 -19.15 15.23
C GLU A 34 27.63 -18.60 15.03
N ARG A 35 26.90 -18.33 16.12
CA ARG A 35 25.56 -17.74 16.07
C ARG A 35 25.57 -16.35 15.43
N ILE A 36 26.49 -15.48 15.86
CA ILE A 36 26.64 -14.12 15.32
C ILE A 36 27.00 -14.22 13.84
N GLN A 37 27.99 -15.04 13.47
CA GLN A 37 28.41 -15.20 12.09
C GLN A 37 27.26 -15.68 11.19
N PHE A 38 26.51 -16.70 11.63
CA PHE A 38 25.34 -17.19 10.89
C PHE A 38 24.25 -16.11 10.73
N GLN A 39 23.97 -15.35 11.79
CA GLN A 39 22.98 -14.27 11.76
C GLN A 39 23.39 -13.16 10.80
N GLU A 40 24.64 -12.73 10.84
CA GLU A 40 25.16 -11.66 9.97
C GLU A 40 25.25 -12.11 8.50
N GLN A 41 25.58 -13.38 8.23
CA GLN A 41 25.51 -13.94 6.88
C GLN A 41 24.08 -13.90 6.33
N LYS A 42 23.09 -14.30 7.13
CA LYS A 42 21.68 -14.26 6.75
C LYS A 42 21.22 -12.81 6.48
N ARG A 43 21.59 -11.88 7.36
CA ARG A 43 21.28 -10.47 7.23
C ARG A 43 21.85 -9.86 5.96
N LEU A 44 23.12 -10.13 5.69
CA LEU A 44 23.79 -9.70 4.47
C LEU A 44 23.10 -10.27 3.22
N ALA A 45 22.69 -11.55 3.25
CA ALA A 45 21.98 -12.19 2.14
C ALA A 45 20.60 -11.53 1.90
N ASN A 46 19.83 -11.26 2.95
CA ASN A 46 18.54 -10.55 2.84
C ASN A 46 18.73 -9.15 2.23
N THR A 47 19.68 -8.36 2.75
CA THR A 47 19.96 -7.02 2.24
C THR A 47 20.38 -7.04 0.78
N LYS A 48 21.30 -7.94 0.39
CA LYS A 48 21.72 -8.09 -1.02
C LYS A 48 20.57 -8.48 -1.94
N SER A 49 19.67 -9.36 -1.47
CA SER A 49 18.49 -9.77 -2.22
C SER A 49 17.55 -8.59 -2.49
N VAL A 50 17.29 -7.74 -1.49
CA VAL A 50 16.47 -6.53 -1.67
C VAL A 50 17.16 -5.55 -2.61
N ILE A 51 18.46 -5.27 -2.44
CA ILE A 51 19.21 -4.38 -3.34
C ILE A 51 19.13 -4.86 -4.78
N TYR A 52 19.31 -6.16 -5.03
CA TYR A 52 19.17 -6.73 -6.37
C TYR A 52 17.76 -6.51 -6.95
N LYS A 53 16.70 -6.68 -6.14
CA LYS A 53 15.33 -6.40 -6.58
C LYS A 53 15.12 -4.91 -6.88
N VAL A 54 15.72 -3.99 -6.10
CA VAL A 54 15.67 -2.55 -6.37
C VAL A 54 16.25 -2.23 -7.74
N THR A 55 17.37 -2.85 -8.13
CA THR A 55 17.95 -2.61 -9.46
C THR A 55 17.01 -3.08 -10.57
N GLN A 56 16.23 -4.15 -10.36
CA GLN A 56 15.22 -4.58 -11.32
C GLN A 56 14.03 -3.60 -11.41
N GLU A 57 13.61 -3.02 -10.28
CA GLU A 57 12.49 -2.06 -10.23
C GLU A 57 12.86 -0.69 -10.83
N LEU A 58 14.11 -0.24 -10.63
CA LEU A 58 14.61 1.02 -11.21
C LEU A 58 14.85 0.89 -12.73
N GLY A 59 15.38 -0.23 -13.20
CA GLY A 59 15.72 -0.40 -14.62
C GLY A 59 16.60 0.74 -15.14
N ASP A 60 16.20 1.34 -16.27
CA ASP A 60 16.89 2.47 -16.91
C ASP A 60 16.30 3.85 -16.52
N LYS A 61 15.50 3.94 -15.45
CA LYS A 61 14.88 5.21 -15.05
C LYS A 61 15.93 6.23 -14.60
N GLU A 62 15.67 7.49 -14.94
CA GLU A 62 16.49 8.61 -14.48
C GLU A 62 16.27 8.82 -12.98
N VAL A 63 17.37 8.75 -12.22
CA VAL A 63 17.38 8.96 -10.77
C VAL A 63 17.80 10.42 -10.52
N PRO A 64 17.06 11.18 -9.70
CA PRO A 64 17.45 12.54 -9.35
C PRO A 64 18.79 12.56 -8.58
N ASP A 65 19.54 13.66 -8.69
CA ASP A 65 20.77 13.86 -7.91
C ASP A 65 20.51 13.98 -6.39
N GLN A 66 19.26 14.21 -5.99
CA GLN A 66 18.88 14.29 -4.59
C GLN A 66 18.88 12.91 -3.95
N GLU A 67 19.74 12.72 -2.94
CA GLU A 67 19.82 11.48 -2.18
C GLU A 67 18.68 11.36 -1.14
N PRO A 68 18.22 10.14 -0.83
CA PRO A 68 17.36 9.89 0.32
C PRO A 68 18.00 10.33 1.63
N ASP A 69 17.17 10.76 2.59
CA ASP A 69 17.62 11.09 3.95
C ASP A 69 18.45 9.96 4.59
N HIS A 70 19.51 10.34 5.30
CA HIS A 70 20.47 9.40 5.90
C HIS A 70 19.82 8.55 7.00
N ASP A 71 18.99 9.16 7.85
CA ASP A 71 18.32 8.45 8.95
C ASP A 71 17.24 7.52 8.42
N TRP A 72 16.54 7.93 7.36
CA TRP A 72 15.64 7.06 6.60
C TRP A 72 16.37 5.85 6.03
N THR A 73 17.53 6.08 5.39
CA THR A 73 18.33 5.03 4.77
C THR A 73 18.85 4.04 5.82
N ALA A 74 19.35 4.54 6.95
CA ALA A 74 19.78 3.72 8.07
C ALA A 74 18.62 2.88 8.64
N ARG A 75 17.43 3.47 8.79
CA ARG A 75 16.24 2.74 9.25
C ARG A 75 15.83 1.66 8.26
N PHE A 76 15.80 1.98 6.97
CA PHE A 76 15.47 1.04 5.91
C PHE A 76 16.39 -0.19 5.98
N PHE A 77 17.72 0.01 5.96
CA PHE A 77 18.66 -1.11 5.96
C PHE A 77 18.63 -1.91 7.28
N SER A 78 18.39 -1.24 8.41
CA SER A 78 18.20 -1.91 9.69
C SER A 78 16.94 -2.80 9.72
N SER A 79 15.91 -2.49 8.94
CA SER A 79 14.68 -3.29 8.85
C SER A 79 14.83 -4.43 7.85
N VAL A 80 15.33 -4.19 6.64
CA VAL A 80 15.36 -5.22 5.56
C VAL A 80 16.31 -6.38 5.84
N GLN A 81 17.35 -6.17 6.64
CA GLN A 81 18.30 -7.22 6.99
C GLN A 81 17.63 -8.41 7.69
N ASP A 82 16.48 -8.20 8.35
CA ASP A 82 15.74 -9.27 9.03
C ASP A 82 14.53 -9.79 8.22
N VAL A 83 14.36 -9.36 6.95
CA VAL A 83 13.26 -9.76 6.06
C VAL A 83 13.66 -10.91 5.14
N SER A 84 13.07 -12.08 5.35
CA SER A 84 13.36 -13.30 4.56
C SER A 84 12.22 -13.78 3.64
N SER A 85 11.03 -13.18 3.69
CA SER A 85 9.96 -13.49 2.72
C SER A 85 10.25 -12.80 1.40
N GLU A 86 10.23 -13.56 0.30
CA GLU A 86 10.42 -13.03 -1.06
C GLU A 86 9.38 -11.96 -1.40
N GLU A 87 8.12 -12.18 -1.03
CA GLU A 87 7.03 -11.23 -1.25
C GLU A 87 7.27 -9.92 -0.52
N MET A 88 7.71 -9.97 0.73
CA MET A 88 8.08 -8.78 1.49
C MET A 88 9.32 -8.10 0.91
N GLN A 89 10.33 -8.85 0.49
CA GLN A 89 11.53 -8.28 -0.14
C GLN A 89 11.19 -7.52 -1.43
N ILE A 90 10.21 -7.98 -2.22
CA ILE A 90 9.70 -7.24 -3.39
C ILE A 90 9.04 -5.93 -2.96
N LEU A 91 8.20 -5.95 -1.92
CA LEU A 91 7.58 -4.71 -1.40
C LEU A 91 8.63 -3.72 -0.89
N TRP A 92 9.59 -4.18 -0.09
CA TRP A 92 10.70 -3.34 0.38
C TRP A 92 11.54 -2.78 -0.77
N ALA A 93 11.77 -3.56 -1.82
CA ALA A 93 12.48 -3.10 -3.01
C ALA A 93 11.71 -2.00 -3.75
N LYS A 94 10.40 -2.16 -3.95
CA LYS A 94 9.55 -1.12 -4.55
C LYS A 94 9.52 0.17 -3.72
N ILE A 95 9.53 0.06 -2.39
CA ILE A 95 9.62 1.23 -1.50
C ILE A 95 10.94 1.98 -1.66
N LEU A 96 12.08 1.28 -1.68
CA LEU A 96 13.37 1.93 -1.89
C LEU A 96 13.51 2.51 -3.30
N ALA A 97 13.06 1.79 -4.33
CA ALA A 97 13.03 2.32 -5.70
C ALA A 97 12.20 3.63 -5.76
N GLY A 98 11.02 3.65 -5.13
CA GLY A 98 10.19 4.85 -5.05
C GLY A 98 10.84 5.99 -4.27
N GLN A 99 11.58 5.70 -3.19
CA GLN A 99 12.32 6.69 -2.42
C GLN A 99 13.51 7.28 -3.20
N VAL A 100 14.17 6.46 -4.02
CA VAL A 100 15.28 6.88 -4.88
C VAL A 100 14.77 7.73 -6.05
N GLU A 101 13.68 7.31 -6.70
CA GLU A 101 13.04 8.08 -7.78
C GLU A 101 12.44 9.40 -7.28
N ARG A 102 11.90 9.38 -6.05
CA ARG A 102 11.28 10.53 -5.41
C ARG A 102 11.61 10.53 -3.92
N PRO A 103 12.67 11.27 -3.54
CA PRO A 103 13.00 11.51 -2.14
C PRO A 103 11.78 12.02 -1.36
N ASP A 104 11.74 11.68 -0.08
CA ASP A 104 10.67 12.02 0.87
C ASP A 104 9.28 11.43 0.53
N SER A 105 9.22 10.42 -0.34
CA SER A 105 7.95 9.76 -0.72
C SER A 105 7.46 8.72 0.28
N THR A 106 8.33 8.21 1.16
CA THR A 106 7.99 7.27 2.22
C THR A 106 8.53 7.77 3.55
N SER A 107 7.69 7.84 4.58
CA SER A 107 8.08 8.25 5.92
C SER A 107 8.70 7.13 6.75
N LEU A 108 9.47 7.49 7.78
CA LEU A 108 9.97 6.55 8.79
C LEU A 108 8.83 5.76 9.45
N ARG A 109 7.68 6.41 9.66
CA ARG A 109 6.48 5.78 10.25
C ARG A 109 6.01 4.63 9.36
N THR A 110 6.02 4.81 8.05
CA THR A 110 5.62 3.79 7.09
C THR A 110 6.57 2.60 7.05
N LEU A 111 7.87 2.83 7.21
CA LEU A 111 8.84 1.73 7.36
C LEU A 111 8.52 0.88 8.59
N SER A 112 8.15 1.49 9.72
CA SER A 112 7.72 0.77 10.92
C SER A 112 6.44 -0.03 10.69
N VAL A 113 5.44 0.56 10.02
CA VAL A 113 4.19 -0.13 9.67
C VAL A 113 4.47 -1.36 8.80
N LEU A 114 5.33 -1.22 7.78
CA LEU A 114 5.70 -2.33 6.90
C LEU A 114 6.48 -3.43 7.64
N GLN A 115 7.35 -3.05 8.57
CA GLN A 115 8.14 -3.99 9.37
C GLN A 115 7.27 -4.83 10.32
N GLU A 116 6.20 -4.25 10.87
CA GLU A 116 5.31 -4.92 11.81
C GLU A 116 4.20 -5.73 11.11
N MET A 117 3.98 -5.50 9.81
CA MET A 117 2.88 -6.07 9.06
C MET A 117 3.01 -7.59 8.89
N ASP A 118 1.99 -8.32 9.37
CA ASP A 118 1.89 -9.75 9.12
C ASP A 118 1.20 -10.07 7.78
N ARG A 119 1.35 -11.32 7.31
CA ARG A 119 0.80 -11.77 6.03
C ARG A 119 -0.71 -11.54 5.91
N ASN A 120 -1.46 -11.79 6.98
CA ASN A 120 -2.92 -11.64 6.97
C ASN A 120 -3.32 -10.17 6.80
N THR A 121 -2.61 -9.27 7.47
CA THR A 121 -2.82 -7.82 7.34
C THR A 121 -2.41 -7.33 5.96
N ALA A 122 -1.30 -7.84 5.40
CA ALA A 122 -0.84 -7.47 4.07
C ALA A 122 -1.86 -7.87 2.98
N GLU A 123 -2.42 -9.08 3.05
CA GLU A 123 -3.47 -9.53 2.13
C GLU A 123 -4.76 -8.71 2.30
N LEU A 124 -5.14 -8.40 3.55
CA LEU A 124 -6.30 -7.57 3.83
C LEU A 124 -6.10 -6.14 3.28
N PHE A 125 -4.91 -5.57 3.44
CA PHE A 125 -4.56 -4.27 2.91
C PHE A 125 -4.57 -4.25 1.38
N LYS A 126 -4.01 -5.30 0.74
CA LYS A 126 -4.09 -5.48 -0.71
C LYS A 126 -5.54 -5.49 -1.21
N LYS A 127 -6.42 -6.17 -0.49
CA LYS A 127 -7.86 -6.18 -0.78
C LYS A 127 -8.50 -4.80 -0.61
N PHE A 128 -8.16 -4.08 0.45
CA PHE A 128 -8.62 -2.71 0.67
C PHE A 128 -8.19 -1.79 -0.47
N CYS A 129 -6.90 -1.79 -0.84
CA CYS A 129 -6.34 -1.01 -1.95
C CYS A 129 -7.00 -1.33 -3.30
N SER A 130 -7.37 -2.60 -3.53
CA SER A 130 -8.05 -3.05 -4.75
C SER A 130 -9.48 -2.50 -4.92
N MET A 131 -10.08 -1.99 -3.84
CA MET A 131 -11.38 -1.33 -3.84
C MET A 131 -11.28 0.19 -3.64
N CYS A 132 -10.07 0.71 -3.42
CA CYS A 132 -9.86 2.14 -3.25
C CYS A 132 -10.02 2.89 -4.56
N ILE A 133 -10.68 4.03 -4.46
CA ILE A 133 -10.54 5.12 -5.42
C ILE A 133 -9.45 6.06 -4.90
N TYR A 134 -8.62 6.58 -5.78
CA TYR A 134 -7.48 7.42 -5.44
C TYR A 134 -7.61 8.77 -6.11
N MET A 135 -7.41 9.83 -5.35
CA MET A 135 -7.01 11.11 -5.91
C MET A 135 -5.52 11.31 -5.65
N GLU A 136 -4.79 11.50 -6.73
CA GLU A 136 -3.34 11.62 -6.67
C GLU A 136 -2.86 12.65 -7.72
N THR A 137 -1.69 13.18 -7.47
CA THR A 137 -0.93 14.04 -8.40
C THR A 137 0.41 13.39 -8.67
N ARG A 138 1.27 14.04 -9.47
CA ARG A 138 2.67 13.63 -9.60
C ARG A 138 3.39 13.49 -8.26
N ASP A 139 3.04 14.31 -7.28
CA ASP A 139 3.70 14.36 -5.97
C ASP A 139 3.24 13.22 -5.05
N GLY A 140 2.03 12.70 -5.26
CA GLY A 140 1.55 11.52 -4.52
C GLY A 140 0.04 11.44 -4.37
N VAL A 141 -0.37 10.42 -3.64
CA VAL A 141 -1.75 10.19 -3.23
C VAL A 141 -2.08 11.15 -2.10
N TYR A 142 -3.11 11.97 -2.28
CA TYR A 142 -3.63 12.85 -1.22
C TYR A 142 -4.97 12.37 -0.66
N ASP A 143 -5.67 11.47 -1.38
CA ASP A 143 -6.77 10.69 -0.83
C ASP A 143 -6.81 9.30 -1.48
N GLY A 144 -6.97 8.28 -0.66
CA GLY A 144 -7.32 6.94 -1.10
C GLY A 144 -8.36 6.37 -0.17
N ARG A 145 -9.52 5.96 -0.69
CA ARG A 145 -10.63 5.48 0.15
C ARG A 145 -11.48 4.44 -0.54
N VAL A 146 -12.15 3.60 0.24
CA VAL A 146 -13.18 2.69 -0.27
C VAL A 146 -14.54 3.39 -0.19
N CYS A 147 -15.24 3.52 -1.32
CA CYS A 147 -16.59 4.08 -1.34
C CYS A 147 -17.59 3.17 -0.61
N SER A 148 -18.35 3.72 0.33
CA SER A 148 -19.38 3.00 1.09
C SER A 148 -20.70 2.83 0.33
N LEU A 149 -20.75 3.22 -0.94
CA LEU A 149 -21.88 2.99 -1.86
C LEU A 149 -23.22 3.55 -1.33
N GLY A 150 -23.18 4.70 -0.66
CA GLY A 150 -24.34 5.35 -0.05
C GLY A 150 -24.80 4.75 1.27
N LYS A 151 -24.04 3.79 1.83
CA LYS A 151 -24.22 3.23 3.17
C LYS A 151 -23.11 3.73 4.12
N LYS A 152 -22.98 3.10 5.29
CA LYS A 152 -22.00 3.44 6.32
C LYS A 152 -21.11 2.23 6.64
N ALA A 153 -19.81 2.37 6.41
CA ALA A 153 -18.84 1.30 6.66
C ALA A 153 -18.69 1.05 8.17
N GLY A 154 -18.85 2.07 9.01
CA GLY A 154 -18.85 1.95 10.47
C GLY A 154 -19.93 1.00 11.03
N VAL A 155 -20.95 0.67 10.22
CA VAL A 155 -22.00 -0.31 10.56
C VAL A 155 -21.99 -1.53 9.64
N ASN A 156 -20.80 -1.98 9.20
CA ASN A 156 -20.58 -3.21 8.41
C ASN A 156 -21.13 -3.19 6.97
N SER A 157 -21.38 -2.03 6.35
CA SER A 157 -21.94 -2.01 4.99
C SER A 157 -21.03 -2.60 3.91
N LEU A 158 -19.73 -2.77 4.19
CA LEU A 158 -18.75 -3.33 3.26
C LEU A 158 -18.49 -4.84 3.46
N GLN A 159 -19.17 -5.48 4.42
CA GLN A 159 -18.95 -6.90 4.75
C GLN A 159 -19.16 -7.83 3.56
N SER A 160 -20.14 -7.55 2.69
CA SER A 160 -20.40 -8.35 1.49
C SER A 160 -19.26 -8.32 0.47
N TYR A 161 -18.39 -7.31 0.54
CA TYR A 161 -17.17 -7.21 -0.27
C TYR A 161 -15.94 -7.73 0.51
N GLY A 162 -16.20 -8.33 1.67
CA GLY A 162 -15.24 -8.83 2.65
C GLY A 162 -14.30 -7.77 3.20
N LEU A 163 -14.86 -6.60 3.52
CA LEU A 163 -14.32 -5.67 4.50
C LEU A 163 -15.37 -5.49 5.59
N ASN A 164 -15.29 -6.29 6.64
CA ASN A 164 -16.13 -6.12 7.81
C ASN A 164 -15.48 -5.13 8.82
N PHE A 165 -16.19 -4.80 9.89
CA PHE A 165 -15.76 -3.86 10.90
C PHE A 165 -14.48 -4.31 11.64
N MET A 166 -14.33 -5.61 11.89
CA MET A 166 -13.09 -6.17 12.45
C MET A 166 -11.92 -6.02 11.49
N ASP A 167 -12.16 -6.21 10.19
CA ASP A 167 -11.14 -6.00 9.16
C ASP A 167 -10.69 -4.54 9.15
N LEU A 168 -11.62 -3.58 9.21
CA LEU A 168 -11.31 -2.15 9.28
C LEU A 168 -10.53 -1.79 10.55
N ASN A 169 -10.91 -2.35 11.70
CA ASN A 169 -10.17 -2.16 12.95
C ASN A 169 -8.76 -2.70 12.88
N ARG A 170 -8.57 -3.88 12.27
CA ARG A 170 -7.23 -4.44 12.06
C ARG A 170 -6.38 -3.49 11.21
N LEU A 171 -6.90 -3.00 10.09
CA LEU A 171 -6.18 -2.03 9.26
C LEU A 171 -5.87 -0.73 10.03
N HIS A 172 -6.78 -0.28 10.88
CA HIS A 172 -6.58 0.91 11.71
C HIS A 172 -5.47 0.71 12.76
N GLU A 173 -5.45 -0.44 13.44
CA GLU A 173 -4.44 -0.77 14.46
C GLU A 173 -3.02 -0.81 13.88
N TYR A 174 -2.87 -1.33 12.65
CA TYR A 174 -1.61 -1.27 11.91
C TYR A 174 -1.30 0.11 11.32
N GLY A 175 -2.19 1.10 11.51
CA GLY A 175 -2.02 2.45 11.01
C GLY A 175 -2.13 2.57 9.50
N LEU A 176 -2.89 1.69 8.83
CA LEU A 176 -3.10 1.69 7.37
C LEU A 176 -4.33 2.49 6.95
N VAL A 177 -5.33 2.60 7.82
CA VAL A 177 -6.54 3.39 7.62
C VAL A 177 -6.82 4.27 8.83
N ILE A 178 -7.53 5.37 8.62
CA ILE A 178 -7.99 6.22 9.72
C ILE A 178 -9.17 5.55 10.46
N SER A 179 -9.40 5.93 11.72
CA SER A 179 -10.50 5.38 12.54
C SER A 179 -11.89 5.86 12.13
N ASP A 180 -11.98 6.96 11.37
CA ASP A 180 -13.26 7.46 10.85
C ASP A 180 -13.65 6.71 9.57
N TYR A 181 -14.33 5.58 9.74
CA TYR A 181 -14.77 4.72 8.63
C TYR A 181 -15.86 5.35 7.76
N ASP A 182 -16.50 6.43 8.22
CA ASP A 182 -17.51 7.17 7.48
C ASP A 182 -17.02 8.58 7.10
N SER A 183 -15.69 8.77 7.05
CA SER A 183 -15.09 10.03 6.59
C SER A 183 -15.55 10.38 5.18
N ALA A 184 -15.56 11.68 4.85
CA ALA A 184 -15.99 12.17 3.54
C ALA A 184 -14.88 12.99 2.88
N MET A 185 -14.68 12.79 1.57
CA MET A 185 -13.81 13.63 0.74
C MET A 185 -14.60 14.17 -0.44
N ASP A 186 -14.28 15.40 -0.82
CA ASP A 186 -14.86 16.04 -1.98
C ASP A 186 -14.20 15.54 -3.27
N TYR A 187 -14.99 14.89 -4.12
CA TYR A 187 -14.60 14.38 -5.44
C TYR A 187 -15.21 15.22 -6.56
N SER A 188 -15.71 16.43 -6.27
CA SER A 188 -16.26 17.34 -7.26
C SER A 188 -15.23 17.73 -8.32
N ILE A 189 -13.94 17.81 -7.96
CA ILE A 189 -12.85 18.08 -8.91
C ILE A 189 -12.71 17.00 -9.99
N SER A 190 -13.18 15.77 -9.73
CA SER A 190 -13.19 14.70 -10.72
C SER A 190 -14.37 14.74 -11.68
N GLN A 191 -15.27 15.72 -11.54
CA GLN A 191 -16.37 15.89 -12.47
C GLN A 191 -15.98 16.69 -13.71
N GLN A 192 -16.32 16.16 -14.89
CA GLN A 192 -16.11 16.82 -16.18
C GLN A 192 -17.46 17.21 -16.80
N LEU A 193 -17.70 18.52 -16.97
CA LEU A 193 -18.91 19.05 -17.60
C LEU A 193 -18.80 19.02 -19.14
N LYS A 194 -19.92 18.73 -19.84
CA LYS A 194 -19.94 18.70 -21.32
C LYS A 194 -19.42 19.98 -21.98
N ILE A 195 -19.68 21.13 -21.38
CA ILE A 195 -19.30 22.45 -21.90
C ILE A 195 -17.77 22.65 -21.84
N LYS A 196 -17.08 21.97 -20.91
CA LYS A 196 -15.62 22.04 -20.76
C LYS A 196 -14.85 21.08 -21.67
N LEU A 197 -15.51 20.20 -22.45
CA LEU A 197 -14.81 19.36 -23.43
C LEU A 197 -14.15 20.17 -24.56
N SER A 198 -14.55 21.42 -24.76
CA SER A 198 -13.98 22.35 -25.74
C SER A 198 -12.83 23.19 -25.20
N MET A 199 -12.56 23.12 -23.89
CA MET A 199 -11.48 23.81 -23.18
C MET A 199 -10.41 22.78 -22.79
N PRO A 200 -9.14 23.18 -22.59
CA PRO A 200 -8.13 22.25 -22.10
C PRO A 200 -8.59 21.57 -20.79
N PRO A 201 -8.24 20.29 -20.58
CA PRO A 201 -8.67 19.47 -19.44
C PRO A 201 -8.25 20.01 -18.05
N SER A 202 -7.55 21.14 -17.99
CA SER A 202 -6.84 21.71 -16.84
C SER A 202 -7.68 22.11 -15.62
N SER A 203 -9.00 21.89 -15.61
CA SER A 203 -9.84 22.21 -14.44
C SER A 203 -10.44 21.00 -13.70
N SER A 204 -10.26 19.79 -14.23
CA SER A 204 -10.78 18.56 -13.61
C SER A 204 -9.64 17.56 -13.42
N LEU A 205 -9.61 16.88 -12.27
CA LEU A 205 -8.60 15.86 -11.98
C LEU A 205 -9.25 14.48 -11.98
N PRO A 206 -8.81 13.53 -12.82
CA PRO A 206 -9.36 12.19 -12.78
C PRO A 206 -8.98 11.52 -11.46
N PHE A 207 -9.77 10.53 -11.05
CA PHE A 207 -9.40 9.63 -9.96
C PHE A 207 -8.94 8.29 -10.55
N ARG A 208 -8.03 7.61 -9.87
CA ARG A 208 -7.59 6.26 -10.25
C ARG A 208 -8.43 5.21 -9.53
N PHE A 209 -8.83 4.17 -10.24
CA PHE A 209 -9.51 2.99 -9.69
C PHE A 209 -9.11 1.76 -10.50
N GLN A 210 -8.55 0.74 -9.83
CA GLN A 210 -8.03 -0.48 -10.47
C GLN A 210 -7.09 -0.18 -11.64
N ASP A 211 -6.13 0.73 -11.40
CA ASP A 211 -5.10 1.16 -12.35
C ASP A 211 -5.60 1.83 -13.64
N ILE A 212 -6.86 2.25 -13.64
CA ILE A 212 -7.48 3.01 -14.72
C ILE A 212 -7.88 4.40 -14.18
N TRP A 213 -7.69 5.42 -15.01
CA TRP A 213 -8.07 6.80 -14.71
C TRP A 213 -9.50 7.08 -15.15
N TRP A 214 -10.28 7.72 -14.29
CA TRP A 214 -11.70 7.97 -14.51
C TRP A 214 -12.08 9.42 -14.22
N TYR A 215 -12.94 9.97 -15.06
CA TYR A 215 -13.73 11.16 -14.76
C TYR A 215 -15.17 10.77 -14.40
N LEU A 216 -15.83 11.62 -13.62
CA LEU A 216 -17.25 11.56 -13.37
C LEU A 216 -17.96 12.54 -14.31
N MET A 217 -18.87 12.04 -15.14
CA MET A 217 -19.61 12.88 -16.07
C MET A 217 -21.07 12.94 -15.65
N PRO A 218 -21.63 14.12 -15.35
CA PRO A 218 -23.06 14.26 -15.09
C PRO A 218 -23.88 13.86 -16.32
N PHE A 219 -24.98 13.13 -16.12
CA PHE A 219 -25.93 12.87 -17.22
C PHE A 219 -26.59 14.16 -17.69
N ASN A 220 -26.84 15.08 -16.76
CA ASN A 220 -27.48 16.36 -17.03
C ASN A 220 -26.43 17.46 -17.24
N ASN A 221 -26.57 18.23 -18.32
CA ASN A 221 -25.69 19.36 -18.63
C ASN A 221 -26.04 20.60 -17.78
N LYS A 222 -25.89 20.51 -16.45
CA LYS A 222 -25.92 21.72 -15.62
C LYS A 222 -24.61 22.48 -15.80
N ASN A 223 -24.69 23.81 -15.84
CA ASN A 223 -23.50 24.70 -15.97
C ASN A 223 -22.65 24.77 -14.68
N GLN A 224 -22.99 23.99 -13.65
CA GLN A 224 -22.30 23.95 -12.37
C GLN A 224 -21.94 22.51 -12.02
N VAL A 225 -20.75 22.34 -11.44
CA VAL A 225 -20.33 21.07 -10.83
C VAL A 225 -21.06 20.96 -9.49
N PRO A 226 -21.98 20.01 -9.31
CA PRO A 226 -22.62 19.81 -8.02
C PRO A 226 -21.60 19.28 -7.00
N ASP A 227 -21.72 19.73 -5.75
CA ASP A 227 -21.00 19.13 -4.62
C ASP A 227 -21.20 17.61 -4.62
N PHE A 228 -20.10 16.88 -4.60
CA PHE A 228 -20.10 15.43 -4.63
C PHE A 228 -19.00 14.88 -3.72
N LYS A 229 -19.43 14.33 -2.59
CA LYS A 229 -18.54 13.70 -1.62
C LYS A 229 -18.62 12.19 -1.69
N ILE A 230 -17.48 11.54 -1.52
CA ILE A 230 -17.41 10.09 -1.37
C ILE A 230 -17.13 9.77 0.10
N ILE A 231 -18.03 8.96 0.65
CA ILE A 231 -18.02 8.55 2.06
C ILE A 231 -17.44 7.15 2.17
N GLY A 232 -16.52 6.95 3.11
CA GLY A 232 -16.03 5.63 3.50
C GLY A 232 -14.64 5.67 4.16
N PRO A 233 -14.09 4.49 4.47
CA PRO A 233 -12.81 4.39 5.16
C PRO A 233 -11.70 4.90 4.24
N SER A 234 -10.88 5.80 4.76
CA SER A 234 -9.76 6.42 4.06
C SER A 234 -8.43 5.86 4.58
N LEU A 235 -7.45 5.77 3.69
CA LEU A 235 -6.08 5.44 4.02
C LEU A 235 -5.51 6.47 4.99
N SER A 236 -4.67 6.01 5.91
CA SER A 236 -3.79 6.91 6.65
C SER A 236 -2.68 7.44 5.72
N ILE A 237 -1.82 8.34 6.23
CA ILE A 237 -0.61 8.75 5.50
C ILE A 237 0.24 7.52 5.12
N SER A 238 0.52 6.63 6.07
CA SER A 238 1.27 5.41 5.79
C SER A 238 0.55 4.46 4.84
N GLY A 239 -0.78 4.38 4.91
CA GLY A 239 -1.59 3.64 3.95
C GLY A 239 -1.45 4.20 2.54
N MET A 240 -1.49 5.52 2.37
CA MET A 240 -1.33 6.18 1.07
C MET A 240 0.06 5.94 0.49
N GLU A 241 1.12 6.11 1.30
CA GLU A 241 2.51 5.85 0.89
C GLU A 241 2.69 4.39 0.42
N LEU A 242 2.20 3.40 1.19
CA LEU A 242 2.29 1.98 0.83
C LEU A 242 1.41 1.61 -0.37
N SER A 243 0.25 2.24 -0.52
CA SER A 243 -0.70 1.88 -1.59
C SER A 243 -0.09 2.00 -3.00
N ARG A 244 0.95 2.83 -3.17
CA ARG A 244 1.66 3.04 -4.45
C ARG A 244 2.42 1.81 -4.93
N VAL A 245 2.84 0.93 -4.02
CA VAL A 245 3.59 -0.29 -4.34
C VAL A 245 2.74 -1.55 -4.27
N VAL A 246 1.48 -1.42 -3.85
CA VAL A 246 0.53 -2.53 -3.72
C VAL A 246 -0.15 -2.76 -5.06
N GLU A 247 0.03 -3.97 -5.59
CA GLU A 247 -0.67 -4.41 -6.80
C GLU A 247 -2.17 -4.54 -6.55
N CYS A 248 -2.96 -3.74 -7.26
CA CYS A 248 -4.41 -3.82 -7.21
C CYS A 248 -4.91 -5.02 -8.03
N LYS A 249 -5.86 -5.78 -7.46
CA LYS A 249 -6.57 -6.84 -8.19
C LYS A 249 -7.91 -6.30 -8.67
N GLN A 250 -8.38 -6.81 -9.81
CA GLN A 250 -9.74 -6.52 -10.23
C GLN A 250 -10.74 -7.13 -9.23
N VAL A 251 -11.72 -6.33 -8.82
CA VAL A 251 -12.85 -6.73 -7.97
C VAL A 251 -14.14 -6.43 -8.74
N PRO A 252 -14.58 -7.32 -9.67
CA PRO A 252 -15.67 -7.01 -10.60
C PRO A 252 -16.99 -6.69 -9.91
N GLU A 253 -17.34 -7.45 -8.85
CA GLU A 253 -18.57 -7.23 -8.08
C GLU A 253 -18.60 -5.84 -7.43
N PHE A 254 -17.47 -5.38 -6.88
CA PHE A 254 -17.37 -4.05 -6.30
C PHE A 254 -17.40 -2.97 -7.38
N LYS A 255 -16.71 -3.18 -8.51
CA LYS A 255 -16.72 -2.25 -9.66
C LYS A 255 -18.13 -2.02 -10.18
N GLU A 256 -18.93 -3.08 -10.35
CA GLU A 256 -20.32 -2.96 -10.79
C GLU A 256 -21.17 -2.15 -9.79
N LYS A 257 -21.00 -2.41 -8.49
CA LYS A 257 -21.74 -1.67 -7.45
C LYS A 257 -21.32 -0.21 -7.35
N LEU A 258 -20.02 0.07 -7.51
CA LEU A 258 -19.49 1.43 -7.58
C LEU A 258 -20.05 2.19 -8.79
N TRP A 259 -20.09 1.53 -9.96
CA TRP A 259 -20.70 2.09 -11.17
C TRP A 259 -22.18 2.43 -10.97
N ASN A 260 -22.96 1.49 -10.44
CA ASN A 260 -24.37 1.70 -10.11
C ASN A 260 -24.56 2.83 -9.09
N PHE A 261 -23.70 2.91 -8.08
CA PHE A 261 -23.73 4.00 -7.11
C PHE A 261 -23.58 5.37 -7.80
N PHE A 262 -22.61 5.55 -8.70
CA PHE A 262 -22.47 6.81 -9.44
C PHE A 262 -23.71 7.13 -10.28
N GLN A 263 -24.33 6.13 -10.91
CA GLN A 263 -25.58 6.34 -11.66
C GLN A 263 -26.72 6.85 -10.77
N THR A 264 -26.88 6.31 -9.55
CA THR A 264 -27.87 6.84 -8.59
C THR A 264 -27.62 8.29 -8.19
N LYS A 265 -26.38 8.77 -8.39
CA LYS A 265 -25.96 10.16 -8.15
C LYS A 265 -25.98 11.01 -9.42
N ASN A 266 -26.60 10.52 -10.50
CA ASN A 266 -26.69 11.17 -11.79
C ASN A 266 -25.32 11.42 -12.46
N LEU A 267 -24.34 10.55 -12.16
CA LEU A 267 -22.98 10.57 -12.69
C LEU A 267 -22.69 9.26 -13.45
N ARG A 268 -21.82 9.31 -14.46
CA ARG A 268 -21.25 8.13 -15.11
C ARG A 268 -19.74 8.18 -15.09
N MET A 269 -19.11 7.03 -14.90
CA MET A 269 -17.66 6.91 -15.03
C MET A 269 -17.29 6.95 -16.52
N MET A 270 -16.34 7.81 -16.87
CA MET A 270 -15.76 7.91 -18.20
C MET A 270 -14.26 7.66 -18.07
N GLU A 271 -13.74 6.69 -18.81
CA GLU A 271 -12.31 6.44 -18.83
C GLU A 271 -11.57 7.66 -19.40
N SER A 272 -10.47 8.02 -18.75
CA SER A 272 -9.58 9.08 -19.20
C SER A 272 -8.53 8.52 -20.14
N ASN A 273 -8.17 9.27 -21.18
CA ASN A 273 -7.03 8.94 -22.05
C ASN A 273 -5.66 9.23 -21.38
N ILE A 274 -5.67 9.70 -20.13
CA ILE A 274 -4.45 10.00 -19.37
C ILE A 274 -3.82 8.69 -18.92
N THR A 275 -2.53 8.52 -19.20
CA THR A 275 -1.72 7.38 -18.74
C THR A 275 -0.92 7.71 -17.48
N THR A 276 -0.59 8.98 -17.26
CA THR A 276 0.10 9.52 -16.08
C THR A 276 -0.40 10.92 -15.75
N ILE A 277 -0.64 11.22 -14.47
CA ILE A 277 -0.92 12.61 -14.06
C ILE A 277 0.40 13.40 -14.07
N GLY A 278 0.40 14.52 -14.78
CA GLY A 278 1.52 15.46 -14.86
C GLY A 278 1.76 16.24 -13.57
#